data_AF-A0A1Y3MLH6-F1
#
_entry.id   AF-A0A1Y3MLH6-F1
#
_cell.length_a   1.000
_cell.length_b   1.000
_cell.length_c   1.000
_cell.angle_alpha   90.00
_cell.angle_beta   90.00
_cell.angle_gamma   90.00
#
_symmetry.space_group_name_H-M   'P 1'
#
loop_
_entity.id
_entity.type
_entity.pdbx_description
1 polymer ?
#
loop_
_entity_poly.entity_id
_entity_poly.type
_entity_poly.pdbx_seq_one_letter_code
_entity_poly.pdbx_strand_id
1 'polypeptide(L)'
;MSPIKKLKRWIIIFLYECGVCTQKISGYTVYTESNTTKYLFNCTSSVCTKVTDAGYYLVDGSLVNVATATTVATPVANAFYLDGSSFDNSKYSKLIKCTGTTASTYSSVESPGDGFYLNGDGYASGFKKLITCTTQQCESVDSPLSTAGHAYIDSGTVSGTNKPNIIRCDSTKCTSSAGSTTGAYIDVGSKNSDNYPNVITCNGTTCTSSPGSNSSSTGEGYLDATTAKYVITCNGTTCTSADKTAAANTASANLFYIDAVDKKKVIVCTSSACKSAKGTEDETKYYPDTDEVTKVIKCVKNTDCASEATNGTNEVFYVDGYDPKKCCPKSNEFPNVIYCDKTKCTSYVGSTTAAYINAGKPDASDSTKFPNVIQCTGGKCANAAGQASTTGVGYMDATTTGNIITCDSSTGCKSAANGAAKNKNKFYIDGMSGTSGTDCKKVIVCVKDSGCSSLDGTATGSTVDSYYVNSQNAANYIDCVSNNGACTSKAHSASTTPVFFVDGYDASKVLKCSSTGCEEKEGATTAGYGYIDAATTTLRL
;
A
#
# COMPACT_ATOMS: atom_id res chain seq x y z
N MET A 1 92.13 1.85 38.28
CA MET A 1 90.70 1.71 38.63
C MET A 1 90.17 3.06 39.10
N SER A 2 89.36 3.71 38.26
CA SER A 2 88.47 4.83 38.58
C SER A 2 87.38 4.87 37.49
N PRO A 3 86.15 5.31 37.80
CA PRO A 3 84.95 4.65 37.30
C PRO A 3 84.50 5.12 35.91
N ILE A 4 84.03 4.16 35.13
CA ILE A 4 83.25 4.37 33.91
C ILE A 4 81.96 5.11 34.30
N LYS A 5 81.89 6.41 33.98
CA LYS A 5 80.62 7.16 33.97
C LYS A 5 79.74 6.57 32.87
N LYS A 6 78.62 5.95 33.26
CA LYS A 6 77.49 5.65 32.37
C LYS A 6 77.00 6.98 31.76
N LEU A 7 77.40 7.28 30.52
CA LEU A 7 76.68 8.24 29.70
C LEU A 7 75.29 7.65 29.43
N LYS A 8 74.27 8.22 30.09
CA LYS A 8 72.89 8.14 29.58
C LYS A 8 72.93 8.79 28.20
N ARG A 9 73.01 7.97 27.13
CA ARG A 9 72.80 8.43 25.76
C ARG A 9 71.35 8.92 25.66
N TRP A 10 71.17 10.23 25.69
CA TRP A 10 69.97 10.85 25.13
C TRP A 10 70.09 10.67 23.63
N ILE A 11 69.32 9.73 23.06
CA ILE A 11 69.18 9.63 21.61
C ILE A 11 68.28 10.81 21.20
N ILE A 12 68.89 11.98 20.99
CA ILE A 12 68.29 13.03 20.19
C ILE A 12 68.36 12.51 18.76
N ILE A 13 67.22 12.08 18.22
CA ILE A 13 67.16 11.69 16.80
C ILE A 13 67.27 12.99 15.99
N PHE A 14 68.48 13.30 15.53
CA PHE A 14 68.67 14.20 14.40
C PHE A 14 68.29 13.40 13.15
N LEU A 15 67.13 13.71 12.56
CA LEU A 15 66.77 13.18 11.24
C LEU A 15 67.69 13.85 10.23
N TYR A 16 68.68 13.10 9.73
CA TYR A 16 69.72 13.61 8.85
C TYR A 16 69.28 13.43 7.39
N GLU A 17 68.49 14.37 6.87
CA GLU A 17 68.23 14.48 5.43
C GLU A 17 69.14 15.57 4.84
N CYS A 18 70.10 15.15 4.00
CA CYS A 18 70.88 15.99 3.08
C CYS A 18 71.31 17.39 3.56
N GLY A 19 72.11 17.45 4.64
CA GLY A 19 72.91 18.64 4.96
C GLY A 19 72.24 19.75 5.79
N VAL A 20 70.98 19.59 6.21
CA VAL A 20 70.31 20.50 7.14
C VAL A 20 69.60 19.70 8.25
N CYS A 21 70.12 19.75 9.47
CA CYS A 21 69.48 19.13 10.63
C CYS A 21 68.23 19.91 11.02
N THR A 22 67.05 19.44 10.62
CA THR A 22 65.78 20.03 11.08
C THR A 22 65.36 19.34 12.38
N GLN A 23 65.37 20.07 13.49
CA GLN A 23 64.92 19.54 14.78
C GLN A 23 63.39 19.56 14.84
N LYS A 24 62.74 18.40 14.76
CA LYS A 24 61.30 18.29 15.04
C LYS A 24 61.10 18.08 16.54
N ILE A 25 60.52 19.07 17.20
CA ILE A 25 60.38 19.12 18.67
C ILE A 25 59.08 18.48 19.17
N SER A 26 58.07 18.31 18.30
CA SER A 26 56.80 17.67 18.64
C SER A 26 56.05 17.13 17.40
N GLY A 27 55.21 16.11 17.61
CA GLY A 27 54.27 15.58 16.62
C GLY A 27 54.78 14.39 15.82
N TYR A 28 53.99 13.96 14.84
CA TYR A 28 54.31 12.82 13.98
C TYR A 28 55.26 13.22 12.85
N THR A 29 56.13 12.31 12.43
CA THR A 29 57.05 12.51 11.30
C THR A 29 57.37 11.20 10.60
N VAL A 30 57.46 11.24 9.28
CA VAL A 30 57.90 10.09 8.48
C VAL A 30 59.42 10.17 8.34
N TYR A 31 60.12 9.08 8.66
CA TYR A 31 61.56 8.90 8.44
C TYR A 31 61.78 7.84 7.36
N THR A 32 62.72 8.11 6.46
CA THR A 32 63.05 7.21 5.35
C THR A 32 64.46 6.67 5.58
N GLU A 33 64.58 5.42 6.03
CA GLU A 33 65.90 4.80 6.34
C GLU A 33 66.70 4.45 5.07
N SER A 34 66.00 4.28 3.95
CA SER A 34 66.53 4.07 2.59
C SER A 34 65.47 4.45 1.56
N ASN A 35 65.79 4.51 0.25
CA ASN A 35 64.83 4.89 -0.80
C ASN A 35 63.50 4.07 -0.82
N THR A 36 63.42 2.97 -0.09
CA THR A 36 62.26 2.06 -0.08
C THR A 36 61.58 1.90 1.27
N THR A 37 62.28 2.13 2.39
CA THR A 37 61.73 1.81 3.72
C THR A 37 61.42 3.07 4.50
N LYS A 38 60.14 3.25 4.83
CA LYS A 38 59.62 4.38 5.59
C LYS A 38 59.17 3.91 6.98
N TYR A 39 59.27 4.79 7.96
CA TYR A 39 58.82 4.59 9.33
C TYR A 39 58.11 5.84 9.83
N LEU A 40 57.07 5.66 10.64
CA LEU A 40 56.42 6.77 11.34
C LEU A 40 56.97 6.87 12.77
N PHE A 41 57.33 8.08 13.18
CA PHE A 41 57.76 8.39 14.54
C PHE A 41 56.83 9.42 15.18
N ASN A 42 56.58 9.30 16.47
CA ASN A 42 55.93 10.31 17.29
C ASN A 42 56.98 10.95 18.21
N CYS A 43 57.19 12.25 18.06
CA CYS A 43 58.20 13.00 18.82
C CYS A 43 57.55 13.83 19.93
N THR A 44 58.06 13.73 21.15
CA THR A 44 57.69 14.58 22.29
C THR A 44 58.95 15.17 22.93
N SER A 45 59.10 16.49 22.87
CA SER A 45 60.07 17.29 23.63
C SER A 45 61.47 16.66 23.79
N SER A 46 62.02 16.05 22.72
CA SER A 46 63.35 15.39 22.59
C SER A 46 63.39 13.86 22.45
N VAL A 47 62.27 13.13 22.58
CA VAL A 47 62.23 11.67 22.33
C VAL A 47 61.26 11.35 21.22
N CYS A 48 61.73 10.64 20.20
CA CYS A 48 60.91 10.11 19.12
C CYS A 48 60.77 8.60 19.28
N THR A 49 59.54 8.11 19.41
CA THR A 49 59.23 6.69 19.46
C THR A 49 58.68 6.24 18.12
N LYS A 50 59.12 5.09 17.64
CA LYS A 50 58.54 4.47 16.44
C LYS A 50 57.09 4.13 16.73
N VAL A 51 56.20 4.58 15.85
CA VAL A 51 54.77 4.26 15.92
C VAL A 51 54.58 2.85 15.37
N THR A 52 54.00 1.97 16.18
CA THR A 52 53.69 0.58 15.81
C THR A 52 52.20 0.33 15.74
N ASP A 53 51.39 1.21 16.30
CA ASP A 53 49.94 1.04 16.35
C ASP A 53 49.34 1.22 14.96
N ALA A 54 48.50 0.25 14.58
CA ALA A 54 47.85 0.22 13.29
C ALA A 54 46.94 1.45 13.10
N GLY A 55 46.67 1.79 11.84
CA GLY A 55 45.76 2.87 11.47
C GLY A 55 46.43 4.00 10.71
N TYR A 56 45.71 5.12 10.68
CA TYR A 56 46.06 6.32 9.92
C TYR A 56 46.43 7.48 10.84
N TYR A 57 47.36 8.31 10.39
CA TYR A 57 47.89 9.43 11.16
C TYR A 57 47.96 10.69 10.31
N LEU A 58 47.68 11.84 10.91
CA LEU A 58 47.89 13.15 10.29
C LEU A 58 49.31 13.63 10.55
N VAL A 59 50.09 13.76 9.47
CA VAL A 59 51.49 14.19 9.48
C VAL A 59 51.61 15.41 8.59
N ASP A 60 51.75 16.59 9.19
CA ASP A 60 51.92 17.87 8.48
C ASP A 60 50.85 18.09 7.40
N GLY A 61 49.60 17.75 7.73
CA GLY A 61 48.44 17.84 6.83
C GLY A 61 48.26 16.66 5.89
N SER A 62 49.20 15.71 5.80
CA SER A 62 49.09 14.51 4.97
C SER A 62 48.62 13.30 5.78
N LEU A 63 47.86 12.42 5.15
CA LEU A 63 47.41 11.17 5.75
C LEU A 63 48.42 10.05 5.50
N VAL A 64 48.93 9.42 6.57
CA VAL A 64 49.92 8.34 6.51
C VAL A 64 49.36 7.07 7.12
N ASN A 65 49.46 5.94 6.42
CA ASN A 65 49.10 4.62 6.94
C ASN A 65 50.34 3.96 7.57
N VAL A 66 50.27 3.48 8.82
CA VAL A 66 51.43 2.86 9.50
C VAL A 66 51.86 1.52 8.92
N ALA A 67 50.93 0.71 8.41
CA ALA A 67 51.24 -0.61 7.87
C ALA A 67 52.15 -0.53 6.63
N THR A 68 51.99 0.51 5.81
CA THR A 68 52.82 0.74 4.62
C THR A 68 53.85 1.85 4.82
N ALA A 69 53.71 2.65 5.88
CA ALA A 69 54.43 3.91 6.09
C ALA A 69 54.43 4.83 4.84
N THR A 70 53.37 4.74 4.03
CA THR A 70 53.19 5.57 2.84
C THR A 70 52.11 6.61 3.06
N THR A 71 52.30 7.77 2.45
CA THR A 71 51.27 8.80 2.33
C THR A 71 50.17 8.28 1.43
N VAL A 72 48.91 8.42 1.84
CA VAL A 72 47.76 8.15 0.99
C VAL A 72 47.81 9.12 -0.18
N ALA A 73 48.09 8.60 -1.38
CA ALA A 73 48.47 9.41 -2.54
C ALA A 73 47.35 10.33 -3.06
N THR A 74 46.08 9.97 -2.79
CA THR A 74 44.93 10.75 -3.25
C THR A 74 43.88 10.83 -2.14
N PRO A 75 43.60 12.02 -1.59
CA PRO A 75 42.50 12.26 -0.66
C PRO A 75 41.15 11.95 -1.31
N VAL A 76 40.28 11.32 -0.55
CA VAL A 76 38.94 10.94 -1.00
C VAL A 76 37.93 11.75 -0.21
N ALA A 77 37.19 12.62 -0.90
CA ALA A 77 36.22 13.47 -0.25
C ALA A 77 35.18 12.65 0.52
N ASN A 78 34.86 13.10 1.73
CA ASN A 78 33.93 12.48 2.69
C ASN A 78 34.34 11.10 3.20
N ALA A 79 35.59 10.67 2.97
CA ALA A 79 36.11 9.44 3.53
C ALA A 79 36.47 9.59 5.01
N PHE A 80 36.28 8.49 5.75
CA PHE A 80 36.73 8.35 7.12
C PHE A 80 37.83 7.29 7.21
N TYR A 81 38.74 7.50 8.16
CA TYR A 81 39.88 6.62 8.43
C TYR A 81 39.99 6.40 9.94
N LEU A 82 40.42 5.22 10.34
CA LEU A 82 40.65 4.88 11.74
C LEU A 82 41.93 5.58 12.24
N ASP A 83 41.81 6.45 13.24
CA ASP A 83 42.94 7.26 13.75
C ASP A 83 43.82 6.42 14.68
N GLY A 84 44.99 6.04 14.19
CA GLY A 84 45.92 5.16 14.91
C GLY A 84 46.43 5.76 16.22
N SER A 85 46.37 7.09 16.40
CA SER A 85 46.72 7.72 17.69
C SER A 85 45.78 7.34 18.83
N SER A 86 44.62 6.78 18.49
CA SER A 86 43.56 6.38 19.40
C SER A 86 43.37 4.86 19.50
N PHE A 87 44.31 4.10 18.93
CA PHE A 87 44.26 2.64 18.89
C PHE A 87 44.48 2.06 20.29
N ASP A 88 43.49 1.32 20.77
CA ASP A 88 43.56 0.58 22.02
C ASP A 88 42.70 -0.69 21.93
N ASN A 89 43.22 -1.80 22.45
CA ASN A 89 42.57 -3.11 22.46
C ASN A 89 41.90 -3.51 21.11
N SER A 90 42.60 -3.30 20.00
CA SER A 90 42.12 -3.58 18.63
C SER A 90 40.97 -2.69 18.11
N LYS A 91 40.65 -1.60 18.81
CA LYS A 91 39.62 -0.62 18.43
C LYS A 91 40.22 0.79 18.39
N TYR A 92 39.45 1.73 17.87
CA TYR A 92 39.85 3.13 17.71
C TYR A 92 38.81 4.05 18.34
N SER A 93 39.24 5.02 19.14
CA SER A 93 38.31 5.99 19.75
C SER A 93 38.13 7.29 18.95
N LYS A 94 38.93 7.49 17.92
CA LYS A 94 38.89 8.65 17.04
C LYS A 94 38.88 8.24 15.57
N LEU A 95 38.37 9.13 14.73
CA LEU A 95 38.45 9.01 13.27
C LEU A 95 39.18 10.21 12.67
N ILE A 96 39.68 10.05 11.46
CA ILE A 96 40.12 11.15 10.60
C ILE A 96 39.14 11.29 9.46
N LYS A 97 38.56 12.48 9.27
CA LYS A 97 37.66 12.80 8.16
C LYS A 97 38.40 13.58 7.09
N CYS A 98 38.21 13.19 5.84
CA CYS A 98 38.62 13.97 4.68
C CYS A 98 37.43 14.78 4.15
N THR A 99 37.52 16.11 4.11
CA THR A 99 36.42 17.01 3.71
C THR A 99 36.52 17.49 2.26
N GLY A 100 37.62 17.19 1.56
CA GLY A 100 37.86 17.64 0.19
C GLY A 100 38.67 16.63 -0.62
N THR A 101 38.97 16.98 -1.87
CA THR A 101 39.75 16.15 -2.81
C THR A 101 41.25 16.49 -2.81
N THR A 102 41.68 17.39 -1.94
CA THR A 102 43.06 17.90 -1.84
C THR A 102 43.69 17.53 -0.51
N ALA A 103 45.02 17.36 -0.47
CA ALA A 103 45.71 16.78 0.69
C ALA A 103 45.53 17.61 1.97
N SER A 104 45.18 18.89 1.86
CA SER A 104 45.05 19.83 2.98
C SER A 104 43.72 19.76 3.76
N THR A 105 42.81 18.85 3.43
CA THR A 105 41.41 18.88 3.94
C THR A 105 41.09 17.76 4.93
N TYR A 106 42.02 17.42 5.82
CA TYR A 106 41.76 16.42 6.86
C TYR A 106 41.50 17.07 8.23
N SER A 107 40.61 16.46 9.01
CA SER A 107 40.30 16.87 10.38
C SER A 107 40.13 15.64 11.28
N SER A 108 40.59 15.74 12.53
CA SER A 108 40.30 14.70 13.54
C SER A 108 38.83 14.79 14.01
N VAL A 109 38.28 13.63 14.32
CA VAL A 109 36.96 13.44 14.92
C VAL A 109 37.21 12.78 16.27
N GLU A 110 37.28 13.61 17.31
CA GLU A 110 37.70 13.20 18.65
C GLU A 110 36.67 12.30 19.38
N SER A 111 35.41 12.40 18.98
CA SER A 111 34.30 11.64 19.57
C SER A 111 33.32 11.27 18.45
N PRO A 112 33.61 10.21 17.67
CA PRO A 112 32.73 9.76 16.62
C PRO A 112 31.43 9.25 17.24
N GLY A 113 30.29 9.71 16.72
CA GLY A 113 28.99 9.21 17.14
C GLY A 113 28.76 7.76 16.72
N ASP A 114 27.82 7.10 17.37
CA ASP A 114 27.48 5.71 17.01
C ASP A 114 26.91 5.62 15.59
N GLY A 115 27.26 4.54 14.89
CA GLY A 115 26.77 4.19 13.56
C GLY A 115 27.88 3.97 12.54
N PHE A 116 27.56 4.23 11.27
CA PHE A 116 28.35 3.77 10.13
C PHE A 116 28.93 4.93 9.31
N TYR A 117 30.14 4.73 8.79
CA TYR A 117 30.90 5.71 8.02
C TYR A 117 31.53 5.05 6.79
N LEU A 118 31.72 5.81 5.71
CA LEU A 118 32.43 5.34 4.52
C LEU A 118 33.94 5.23 4.80
N ASN A 119 34.51 4.02 4.70
CA ASN A 119 35.91 3.78 4.99
C ASN A 119 36.79 4.05 3.75
N GLY A 120 37.67 5.05 3.85
CA GLY A 120 38.60 5.40 2.77
C GLY A 120 39.77 4.42 2.59
N ASP A 121 39.95 3.46 3.49
CA ASP A 121 40.99 2.42 3.40
C ASP A 121 40.87 1.61 2.10
N GLY A 122 41.95 1.56 1.32
CA GLY A 122 41.98 0.83 0.05
C GLY A 122 41.10 1.43 -1.06
N TYR A 123 40.71 2.69 -0.96
CA TYR A 123 39.93 3.35 -1.99
C TYR A 123 40.73 3.46 -3.30
N ALA A 124 40.18 2.88 -4.37
CA ALA A 124 40.69 3.04 -5.75
C ALA A 124 39.63 3.69 -6.66
N SER A 125 38.40 3.20 -6.60
CA SER A 125 37.29 3.66 -7.44
C SER A 125 35.92 3.58 -6.73
N GLY A 126 35.94 3.51 -5.39
CA GLY A 126 34.76 3.30 -4.55
C GLY A 126 35.12 2.79 -3.16
N PHE A 127 34.22 3.02 -2.20
CA PHE A 127 34.38 2.54 -0.82
C PHE A 127 34.00 1.07 -0.75
N LYS A 128 34.92 0.17 -0.37
CA LYS A 128 34.65 -1.28 -0.28
C LYS A 128 34.33 -1.74 1.15
N LYS A 129 34.69 -0.91 2.12
CA LYS A 129 34.54 -1.18 3.55
C LYS A 129 33.74 -0.06 4.20
N LEU A 130 33.23 -0.35 5.38
CA LEU A 130 32.64 0.64 6.27
C LEU A 130 33.48 0.74 7.55
N ILE A 131 33.31 1.83 8.28
CA ILE A 131 33.70 1.91 9.68
C ILE A 131 32.41 1.86 10.48
N THR A 132 32.36 0.99 11.49
CA THR A 132 31.30 1.00 12.50
C THR A 132 31.86 1.54 13.80
N CYS A 133 31.09 2.37 14.51
CA CYS A 133 31.43 2.89 15.83
C CYS A 133 30.29 2.60 16.80
N THR A 134 30.63 2.03 17.95
CA THR A 134 29.70 1.77 19.06
C THR A 134 30.34 2.25 20.35
N THR A 135 29.69 3.14 21.10
CA THR A 135 30.22 3.72 22.34
C THR A 135 31.63 4.31 22.17
N GLN A 136 31.88 4.98 21.04
CA GLN A 136 33.20 5.50 20.65
C GLN A 136 34.28 4.43 20.50
N GLN A 137 33.91 3.19 20.20
CA GLN A 137 34.84 2.15 19.76
C GLN A 137 34.56 1.85 18.30
N CYS A 138 35.50 2.25 17.45
CA CYS A 138 35.40 2.13 16.01
C CYS A 138 36.26 0.98 15.49
N GLU A 139 35.78 0.34 14.43
CA GLU A 139 36.54 -0.66 13.68
C GLU A 139 36.16 -0.65 12.21
N SER A 140 37.05 -1.20 11.38
CA SER A 140 36.75 -1.45 9.97
C SER A 140 35.95 -2.73 9.87
N VAL A 141 34.84 -2.67 9.13
CA VAL A 141 34.05 -3.85 8.77
C VAL A 141 33.96 -3.98 7.26
N ASP A 142 34.01 -5.22 6.79
CA ASP A 142 33.65 -5.49 5.40
C ASP A 142 32.18 -5.18 5.21
N SER A 143 31.84 -4.56 4.08
CA SER A 143 30.46 -4.28 3.78
C SER A 143 29.71 -5.59 3.49
N PRO A 144 28.58 -5.87 4.18
CA PRO A 144 27.74 -6.99 3.79
C PRO A 144 27.13 -6.68 2.42
N LEU A 145 27.47 -7.52 1.46
CA LEU A 145 27.17 -7.33 0.06
C LEU A 145 25.65 -7.45 -0.19
N SER A 146 25.16 -6.46 -0.94
CA SER A 146 23.87 -6.29 -1.63
C SER A 146 22.74 -7.31 -1.38
N THR A 147 21.80 -6.94 -0.50
CA THR A 147 20.41 -7.44 -0.54
C THR A 147 19.47 -6.26 -0.82
N ALA A 148 18.38 -6.49 -1.53
CA ALA A 148 17.37 -5.46 -1.77
C ALA A 148 16.85 -4.86 -0.45
N GLY A 149 16.57 -3.57 -0.44
CA GLY A 149 16.12 -2.84 0.74
C GLY A 149 17.20 -2.49 1.77
N HIS A 150 18.36 -3.14 1.79
CA HIS A 150 19.38 -2.93 2.82
C HIS A 150 20.06 -1.55 2.73
N ALA A 151 20.17 -0.87 3.88
CA ALA A 151 20.96 0.35 4.02
C ALA A 151 21.46 0.54 5.47
N TYR A 152 22.32 1.54 5.64
CA TYR A 152 22.74 2.08 6.93
C TYR A 152 22.43 3.57 6.99
N ILE A 153 22.27 4.11 8.20
CA ILE A 153 22.29 5.56 8.40
C ILE A 153 23.74 6.04 8.32
N ASP A 154 24.02 7.04 7.48
CA ASP A 154 25.35 7.64 7.36
C ASP A 154 25.64 8.59 8.52
N SER A 155 26.43 8.14 9.49
CA SER A 155 26.88 8.98 10.60
C SER A 155 27.97 9.98 10.20
N GLY A 156 28.55 9.87 9.00
CA GLY A 156 29.59 10.77 8.51
C GLY A 156 29.06 12.07 7.88
N THR A 157 27.81 12.03 7.44
CA THR A 157 27.09 13.19 6.90
C THR A 157 26.16 13.75 7.98
N VAL A 158 26.69 14.67 8.79
CA VAL A 158 25.94 15.35 9.85
C VAL A 158 25.68 16.81 9.49
N SER A 159 24.44 17.25 9.71
CA SER A 159 24.05 18.67 9.69
C SER A 159 23.50 19.03 11.07
N GLY A 160 24.39 19.46 11.97
CA GLY A 160 24.07 19.54 13.40
C GLY A 160 23.93 18.13 13.99
N THR A 161 22.78 17.83 14.59
CA THR A 161 22.43 16.48 15.10
C THR A 161 21.75 15.59 14.06
N ASN A 162 21.40 16.13 12.89
CA ASN A 162 20.64 15.41 11.87
C ASN A 162 21.55 14.58 10.95
N LYS A 163 21.07 13.40 10.57
CA LYS A 163 21.75 12.46 9.66
C LYS A 163 20.88 12.25 8.42
N PRO A 164 20.94 13.13 7.40
CA PRO A 164 20.05 13.10 6.24
C PRO A 164 20.33 11.96 5.25
N ASN A 165 21.52 11.37 5.32
CA ASN A 165 21.99 10.42 4.33
C ASN A 165 21.92 8.96 4.81
N ILE A 166 21.84 8.08 3.83
CA ILE A 166 21.96 6.64 3.98
C ILE A 166 23.18 6.13 3.20
N ILE A 167 23.83 5.09 3.72
CA ILE A 167 24.86 4.34 3.02
C ILE A 167 24.23 3.09 2.42
N ARG A 168 24.42 2.91 1.12
CA ARG A 168 24.04 1.69 0.39
C ARG A 168 25.24 1.08 -0.28
N CYS A 169 25.28 -0.24 -0.28
CA CYS A 169 26.36 -1.01 -0.86
C CYS A 169 25.82 -1.96 -1.92
N ASP A 170 26.41 -1.94 -3.10
CA ASP A 170 26.21 -2.96 -4.13
C ASP A 170 27.27 -4.07 -3.99
N SER A 171 27.39 -4.96 -4.99
CA SER A 171 28.38 -6.05 -4.97
C SER A 171 29.83 -5.58 -5.07
N THR A 172 30.08 -4.29 -5.32
CA THR A 172 31.40 -3.72 -5.62
C THR A 172 31.80 -2.56 -4.72
N LYS A 173 30.85 -1.74 -4.25
CA LYS A 173 31.13 -0.52 -3.50
C LYS A 173 29.94 -0.03 -2.67
N CYS A 174 30.24 0.85 -1.72
CA CYS A 174 29.31 1.63 -0.92
C CYS A 174 29.27 3.09 -1.36
N THR A 175 28.09 3.71 -1.27
CA THR A 175 27.85 5.12 -1.57
C THR A 175 26.94 5.73 -0.51
N SER A 176 27.19 6.99 -0.16
CA SER A 176 26.30 7.81 0.66
C SER A 176 25.45 8.71 -0.23
N SER A 177 24.15 8.78 0.06
CA SER A 177 23.20 9.65 -0.64
C SER A 177 22.08 10.08 0.30
N ALA A 178 21.36 11.15 -0.04
CA ALA A 178 20.15 11.54 0.69
C ALA A 178 19.15 10.38 0.78
N GLY A 179 18.53 10.20 1.93
CA GLY A 179 17.49 9.20 2.14
C GLY A 179 16.19 9.52 1.38
N SER A 180 15.37 8.49 1.14
CA SER A 180 14.07 8.67 0.49
C SER A 180 13.04 9.18 1.49
N THR A 181 12.18 10.12 1.06
CA THR A 181 11.09 10.65 1.90
C THR A 181 9.76 9.95 1.69
N THR A 182 9.69 9.01 0.73
CA THR A 182 8.45 8.31 0.35
C THR A 182 8.58 6.80 0.44
N GLY A 183 9.77 6.29 0.74
CA GLY A 183 10.03 4.87 0.92
C GLY A 183 10.95 4.65 2.13
N ALA A 184 11.17 3.39 2.45
CA ALA A 184 12.01 2.99 3.57
C ALA A 184 13.16 2.07 3.10
N TYR A 185 14.06 1.79 4.04
CA TYR A 185 15.12 0.82 3.91
C TYR A 185 15.07 -0.16 5.09
N ILE A 186 15.66 -1.33 4.95
CA ILE A 186 15.95 -2.24 6.05
C ILE A 186 17.25 -1.77 6.71
N ASP A 187 17.21 -1.53 8.03
CA ASP A 187 18.39 -1.08 8.77
C ASP A 187 19.32 -2.26 9.07
N VAL A 188 20.37 -2.42 8.28
CA VAL A 188 21.38 -3.47 8.48
C VAL A 188 22.16 -3.23 9.78
N GLY A 189 22.25 -1.98 10.24
CA GLY A 189 22.87 -1.62 11.51
C GLY A 189 22.13 -2.14 12.73
N SER A 190 20.84 -2.48 12.59
CA SER A 190 20.00 -3.04 13.65
C SER A 190 20.15 -4.55 13.85
N LYS A 191 21.09 -5.18 13.12
CA LYS A 191 21.26 -6.63 13.08
C LYS A 191 21.27 -7.25 14.48
N ASN A 192 20.34 -8.17 14.72
CA ASN A 192 20.27 -8.99 15.92
C ASN A 192 20.32 -10.47 15.54
N SER A 193 21.43 -11.14 15.84
CA SER A 193 21.77 -12.43 15.22
C SER A 193 21.72 -12.29 13.69
N ASP A 194 20.97 -13.12 12.96
CA ASP A 194 20.81 -13.02 11.50
C ASP A 194 19.59 -12.20 11.03
N ASN A 195 18.90 -11.52 11.94
CA ASN A 195 17.68 -10.75 11.65
C ASN A 195 17.91 -9.25 11.62
N TYR A 196 17.09 -8.54 10.84
CA TYR A 196 17.10 -7.08 10.72
C TYR A 196 15.74 -6.53 11.14
N PRO A 197 15.50 -6.27 12.43
CA PRO A 197 14.17 -5.94 12.96
C PRO A 197 13.71 -4.52 12.61
N ASN A 198 14.63 -3.61 12.26
CA ASN A 198 14.31 -2.20 12.07
C ASN A 198 14.26 -1.79 10.60
N VAL A 199 13.53 -0.71 10.36
CA VAL A 199 13.50 0.04 9.11
C VAL A 199 14.10 1.43 9.30
N ILE A 200 14.66 1.98 8.23
CA ILE A 200 15.10 3.37 8.14
C ILE A 200 14.06 4.15 7.35
N THR A 201 13.50 5.19 7.95
CA THR A 201 12.66 6.19 7.28
C THR A 201 13.33 7.56 7.34
N CYS A 202 13.10 8.40 6.33
CA CYS A 202 13.70 9.73 6.27
C CYS A 202 12.64 10.79 5.97
N ASN A 203 12.82 12.01 6.49
CA ASN A 203 11.91 13.14 6.27
C ASN A 203 12.54 14.26 5.41
N GLY A 204 13.68 13.98 4.77
CA GLY A 204 14.46 14.93 3.96
C GLY A 204 15.49 15.71 4.77
N THR A 205 15.36 15.77 6.10
CA THR A 205 16.34 16.40 7.00
C THR A 205 17.11 15.38 7.81
N THR A 206 16.45 14.31 8.25
CA THR A 206 17.08 13.23 9.03
C THR A 206 16.51 11.89 8.63
N CYS A 207 17.32 10.85 8.80
CA CYS A 207 16.95 9.46 8.72
C CYS A 207 16.96 8.84 10.12
N THR A 208 15.96 8.03 10.43
CA THR A 208 15.80 7.39 11.74
C THR A 208 15.58 5.90 11.58
N SER A 209 16.19 5.12 12.49
CA SER A 209 15.97 3.68 12.60
C SER A 209 14.90 3.42 13.66
N SER A 210 13.93 2.56 13.35
CA SER A 210 12.88 2.17 14.29
C SER A 210 12.42 0.74 13.99
N PRO A 211 11.90 -0.01 14.98
CA PRO A 211 11.33 -1.32 14.73
C PRO A 211 10.30 -1.29 13.58
N GLY A 212 10.40 -2.25 12.67
CA GLY A 212 9.44 -2.40 11.59
C GLY A 212 8.04 -2.74 12.09
N SER A 213 7.01 -2.41 11.31
CA SER A 213 5.63 -2.75 11.66
C SER A 213 5.35 -4.21 11.36
N ASN A 214 4.62 -4.89 12.24
CA ASN A 214 4.27 -6.29 12.03
C ASN A 214 3.14 -6.40 11.00
N SER A 215 3.50 -6.66 9.74
CA SER A 215 2.60 -6.71 8.60
C SER A 215 1.48 -7.75 8.77
N SER A 216 1.77 -8.89 9.41
CA SER A 216 0.81 -9.97 9.70
C SER A 216 -0.18 -9.64 10.84
N SER A 217 -0.23 -8.41 11.33
CA SER A 217 -1.27 -7.99 12.25
C SER A 217 -1.87 -6.63 11.89
N THR A 218 -1.12 -5.81 11.17
CA THR A 218 -1.52 -4.44 10.82
C THR A 218 -1.89 -4.27 9.35
N GLY A 219 -1.49 -5.19 8.45
CA GLY A 219 -1.59 -5.00 7.00
C GLY A 219 -0.62 -3.94 6.45
N GLU A 220 0.35 -3.51 7.25
CA GLU A 220 1.29 -2.44 6.91
C GLU A 220 2.50 -2.94 6.14
N GLY A 221 2.96 -2.15 5.16
CA GLY A 221 4.20 -2.36 4.42
C GLY A 221 4.90 -1.03 4.15
N TYR A 222 6.17 -1.09 3.76
CA TYR A 222 6.93 0.09 3.36
C TYR A 222 7.33 -0.03 1.89
N LEU A 223 7.18 1.05 1.12
CA LEU A 223 7.70 1.07 -0.24
C LEU A 223 9.23 0.98 -0.18
N ASP A 224 9.82 0.00 -0.87
CA ASP A 224 11.28 -0.14 -0.89
C ASP A 224 11.89 1.03 -1.67
N ALA A 225 12.67 1.87 -0.99
CA ALA A 225 13.34 3.01 -1.61
C ALA A 225 14.47 2.61 -2.58
N THR A 226 14.86 1.34 -2.60
CA THR A 226 15.90 0.79 -3.48
C THR A 226 15.38 0.37 -4.84
N THR A 227 14.11 0.01 -4.94
CA THR A 227 13.47 -0.42 -6.19
C THR A 227 11.96 -0.26 -6.12
N ALA A 228 11.37 0.32 -7.18
CA ALA A 228 9.93 0.60 -7.23
C ALA A 228 9.05 -0.67 -7.27
N LYS A 229 9.62 -1.86 -7.42
CA LYS A 229 8.85 -3.12 -7.49
C LYS A 229 8.63 -3.79 -6.14
N TYR A 230 9.38 -3.38 -5.12
CA TYR A 230 9.47 -4.15 -3.89
C TYR A 230 8.73 -3.44 -2.77
N VAL A 231 8.24 -4.25 -1.84
CA VAL A 231 7.68 -3.80 -0.56
C VAL A 231 8.49 -4.47 0.55
N ILE A 232 8.85 -3.68 1.55
CA ILE A 232 9.43 -4.16 2.79
C ILE A 232 8.28 -4.51 3.73
N THR A 233 8.23 -5.75 4.18
CA THR A 233 7.31 -6.23 5.23
C THR A 233 8.11 -6.74 6.40
N CYS A 234 7.56 -6.66 7.61
CA CYS A 234 8.22 -7.15 8.82
C CYS A 234 7.26 -8.00 9.64
N ASN A 235 7.79 -8.95 10.41
CA ASN A 235 6.99 -9.86 11.26
C ASN A 235 7.23 -9.62 12.78
N GLY A 236 7.82 -8.48 13.12
CA GLY A 236 8.22 -8.12 14.48
C GLY A 236 9.62 -8.60 14.90
N THR A 237 10.24 -9.53 14.17
CA THR A 237 11.62 -9.98 14.44
C THR A 237 12.58 -9.66 13.30
N THR A 238 12.10 -9.67 12.07
CA THR A 238 12.90 -9.35 10.88
C THR A 238 12.05 -8.64 9.84
N CYS A 239 12.71 -7.82 9.03
CA CYS A 239 12.17 -7.16 7.86
C CYS A 239 12.77 -7.78 6.60
N THR A 240 11.93 -7.96 5.58
CA THR A 240 12.34 -8.51 4.28
C THR A 240 11.84 -7.64 3.16
N SER A 241 12.64 -7.46 2.11
CA SER A 241 12.22 -6.78 0.89
C SER A 241 12.06 -7.79 -0.24
N ALA A 242 10.90 -7.80 -0.88
CA ALA A 242 10.59 -8.74 -1.95
C ALA A 242 9.85 -8.05 -3.10
N ASP A 243 10.03 -8.58 -4.32
CA ASP A 243 9.23 -8.18 -5.48
C ASP A 243 7.76 -8.51 -5.22
N LYS A 244 6.92 -7.48 -5.29
CA LYS A 244 5.46 -7.57 -5.11
C LYS A 244 4.73 -7.20 -6.39
N THR A 245 5.40 -7.19 -7.54
CA THR A 245 4.73 -6.99 -8.82
C THR A 245 3.75 -8.13 -9.09
N ALA A 246 2.53 -7.74 -9.46
CA ALA A 246 1.47 -8.68 -9.79
C ALA A 246 1.85 -9.53 -11.01
N ALA A 247 1.50 -10.81 -11.02
CA ALA A 247 1.76 -11.71 -12.16
C ALA A 247 1.07 -11.26 -13.46
N ALA A 248 0.00 -10.47 -13.35
CA ALA A 248 -0.73 -9.87 -14.46
C ALA A 248 -1.25 -8.47 -14.07
N ASN A 249 -1.51 -7.61 -15.06
CA ASN A 249 -2.13 -6.30 -14.82
C ASN A 249 -3.65 -6.41 -14.70
N THR A 250 -4.14 -7.24 -13.78
CA THR A 250 -5.57 -7.42 -13.52
C THR A 250 -5.90 -6.94 -12.11
N ALA A 251 -7.12 -6.45 -11.91
CA ALA A 251 -7.61 -6.00 -10.61
C ALA A 251 -7.39 -7.05 -9.49
N SER A 252 -7.65 -8.31 -9.80
CA SER A 252 -7.49 -9.46 -8.91
C SER A 252 -6.05 -9.82 -8.57
N ALA A 253 -5.08 -9.32 -9.33
CA ALA A 253 -3.66 -9.61 -9.14
C ALA A 253 -2.91 -8.47 -8.44
N ASN A 254 -3.49 -7.26 -8.37
CA ASN A 254 -2.89 -6.15 -7.66
C ASN A 254 -2.81 -6.46 -6.16
N LEU A 255 -1.70 -6.05 -5.55
CA LEU A 255 -1.47 -6.17 -4.12
C LEU A 255 -1.57 -4.81 -3.45
N PHE A 256 -2.11 -4.80 -2.24
CA PHE A 256 -2.37 -3.60 -1.45
C PHE A 256 -1.85 -3.77 -0.03
N TYR A 257 -1.23 -2.71 0.49
CA TYR A 257 -0.71 -2.61 1.86
C TYR A 257 -1.03 -1.23 2.40
N ILE A 258 -1.18 -1.09 3.72
CA ILE A 258 -1.18 0.24 4.35
C ILE A 258 0.25 0.77 4.30
N ASP A 259 0.43 2.01 3.84
CA ASP A 259 1.77 2.62 3.79
C ASP A 259 2.23 2.99 5.19
N ALA A 260 3.19 2.25 5.74
CA ALA A 260 3.70 2.48 7.09
C ALA A 260 4.46 3.80 7.24
N VAL A 261 4.92 4.43 6.14
CA VAL A 261 5.54 5.76 6.17
C VAL A 261 4.47 6.87 6.33
N ASP A 262 3.30 6.67 5.72
CA ASP A 262 2.16 7.58 5.81
C ASP A 262 0.85 6.77 5.82
N LYS A 263 0.35 6.45 7.00
CA LYS A 263 -0.79 5.52 7.19
C LYS A 263 -2.09 6.00 6.56
N LYS A 264 -2.17 7.23 6.05
CA LYS A 264 -3.31 7.75 5.27
C LYS A 264 -3.25 7.32 3.80
N LYS A 265 -2.19 6.61 3.41
CA LYS A 265 -1.92 6.10 2.08
C LYS A 265 -1.94 4.57 2.05
N VAL A 266 -2.13 4.06 0.85
CA VAL A 266 -2.07 2.64 0.52
C VAL A 266 -0.95 2.46 -0.50
N ILE A 267 -0.10 1.47 -0.29
CA ILE A 267 0.85 1.00 -1.30
C ILE A 267 0.06 0.11 -2.26
N VAL A 268 0.06 0.47 -3.53
CA VAL A 268 -0.55 -0.32 -4.60
C VAL A 268 0.54 -0.90 -5.49
N CYS A 269 0.63 -2.22 -5.53
CA CYS A 269 1.52 -2.96 -6.42
C CYS A 269 0.74 -3.52 -7.60
N THR A 270 1.15 -3.10 -8.79
CA THR A 270 0.66 -3.60 -10.08
C THR A 270 1.70 -4.52 -10.71
N SER A 271 1.47 -5.03 -11.92
CA SER A 271 2.49 -5.82 -12.63
C SER A 271 3.76 -5.04 -13.02
N SER A 272 3.72 -3.70 -12.95
CA SER A 272 4.83 -2.85 -13.36
C SER A 272 5.68 -2.37 -12.19
N ALA A 273 5.02 -1.92 -11.11
CA ALA A 273 5.63 -1.32 -9.94
C ALA A 273 4.63 -1.21 -8.78
N CYS A 274 5.19 -0.96 -7.60
CA CYS A 274 4.53 -0.50 -6.39
C CYS A 274 4.64 1.02 -6.25
N LYS A 275 3.59 1.64 -5.73
CA LYS A 275 3.55 3.09 -5.46
C LYS A 275 2.69 3.38 -4.24
N SER A 276 3.07 4.40 -3.49
CA SER A 276 2.23 4.96 -2.46
C SER A 276 1.17 5.90 -3.08
N ALA A 277 -0.09 5.68 -2.76
CA ALA A 277 -1.21 6.46 -3.23
C ALA A 277 -2.12 6.85 -2.06
N LYS A 278 -2.78 8.00 -2.14
CA LYS A 278 -3.76 8.39 -1.12
C LYS A 278 -4.84 7.32 -0.97
N GLY A 279 -5.07 6.89 0.27
CA GLY A 279 -6.06 5.86 0.59
C GLY A 279 -7.48 6.33 0.25
N THR A 280 -7.77 7.62 0.48
CA THR A 280 -8.97 8.29 -0.03
C THR A 280 -8.83 9.82 -0.04
N GLU A 281 -9.68 10.50 -0.82
CA GLU A 281 -9.79 11.98 -0.90
C GLU A 281 -11.16 12.48 -0.39
N ASP A 282 -12.21 11.67 -0.55
CA ASP A 282 -13.60 12.13 -0.43
C ASP A 282 -14.38 11.29 0.59
N GLU A 283 -14.48 9.98 0.36
CA GLU A 283 -15.29 9.06 1.17
C GLU A 283 -14.52 7.79 1.59
N THR A 284 -15.10 6.99 2.48
CA THR A 284 -14.48 5.71 2.88
C THR A 284 -14.25 4.81 1.66
N LYS A 285 -13.01 4.33 1.52
CA LYS A 285 -12.59 3.37 0.49
C LYS A 285 -12.11 2.07 1.12
N TYR A 286 -12.23 0.99 0.36
CA TYR A 286 -11.85 -0.35 0.76
C TYR A 286 -10.88 -0.94 -0.26
N TYR A 287 -9.89 -1.70 0.21
CA TYR A 287 -8.95 -2.44 -0.63
C TYR A 287 -8.80 -3.86 -0.04
N PRO A 288 -8.55 -4.91 -0.84
CA PRO A 288 -8.16 -6.21 -0.28
C PRO A 288 -6.87 -6.07 0.53
N ASP A 289 -6.76 -6.69 1.70
CA ASP A 289 -5.49 -6.72 2.44
C ASP A 289 -4.63 -7.90 1.94
N THR A 290 -3.38 -7.64 1.55
CA THR A 290 -2.52 -8.67 0.98
C THR A 290 -1.94 -9.62 2.02
N ASP A 291 -1.57 -9.10 3.18
CA ASP A 291 -0.92 -9.90 4.23
C ASP A 291 -1.96 -10.51 5.16
N GLU A 292 -3.07 -9.82 5.38
CA GLU A 292 -4.24 -10.32 6.10
C GLU A 292 -5.36 -10.71 5.13
N VAL A 293 -5.17 -11.79 4.38
CA VAL A 293 -5.99 -12.11 3.20
C VAL A 293 -7.51 -12.12 3.43
N THR A 294 -8.02 -12.35 4.66
CA THR A 294 -9.46 -12.33 4.99
C THR A 294 -10.00 -10.95 5.40
N LYS A 295 -9.15 -9.93 5.40
CA LYS A 295 -9.47 -8.55 5.82
C LYS A 295 -9.48 -7.61 4.63
N VAL A 296 -10.04 -6.43 4.89
CA VAL A 296 -9.97 -5.28 3.98
C VAL A 296 -9.20 -4.15 4.63
N ILE A 297 -8.42 -3.44 3.84
CA ILE A 297 -7.87 -2.14 4.22
C ILE A 297 -8.96 -1.10 4.03
N LYS A 298 -9.40 -0.48 5.12
CA LYS A 298 -10.38 0.60 5.10
C LYS A 298 -9.69 1.93 5.33
N CYS A 299 -9.90 2.87 4.42
CA CYS A 299 -9.36 4.22 4.50
C CYS A 299 -10.52 5.22 4.61
N VAL A 300 -10.60 5.92 5.74
CA VAL A 300 -11.57 7.00 5.95
C VAL A 300 -10.88 8.34 5.72
N LYS A 301 -11.63 9.36 5.26
CA LYS A 301 -11.08 10.67 4.95
C LYS A 301 -10.34 11.27 6.16
N ASN A 302 -9.12 11.73 5.93
CA ASN A 302 -8.24 12.37 6.92
C ASN A 302 -7.81 11.48 8.11
N THR A 303 -8.19 10.20 8.12
CA THR A 303 -7.75 9.24 9.14
C THR A 303 -6.71 8.30 8.55
N ASP A 304 -6.01 7.62 9.44
CA ASP A 304 -5.18 6.49 9.05
C ASP A 304 -6.07 5.38 8.48
N CYS A 305 -5.54 4.65 7.51
CA CYS A 305 -6.11 3.41 7.02
C CYS A 305 -5.89 2.31 8.07
N ALA A 306 -6.81 1.35 8.13
CA ALA A 306 -6.73 0.22 9.05
C ALA A 306 -7.11 -1.09 8.35
N SER A 307 -6.43 -2.17 8.72
CA SER A 307 -6.82 -3.53 8.34
C SER A 307 -7.96 -3.98 9.25
N GLU A 308 -9.16 -4.13 8.69
CA GLU A 308 -10.38 -4.48 9.42
C GLU A 308 -10.91 -5.84 8.99
N ALA A 309 -11.38 -6.62 9.97
CA ALA A 309 -12.18 -7.81 9.69
C ALA A 309 -13.46 -7.42 8.94
N THR A 310 -13.91 -8.29 8.06
CA THR A 310 -15.15 -8.07 7.31
C THR A 310 -16.39 -8.13 8.20
N ASN A 311 -17.40 -7.31 7.90
CA ASN A 311 -18.65 -7.19 8.69
C ASN A 311 -19.61 -8.41 8.58
N GLY A 312 -19.13 -9.63 8.35
CA GLY A 312 -20.02 -10.78 8.11
C GLY A 312 -19.34 -12.15 8.19
N THR A 313 -20.16 -13.19 8.36
CA THR A 313 -19.67 -14.55 8.64
C THR A 313 -19.51 -15.44 7.41
N ASN A 314 -20.04 -15.11 6.23
CA ASN A 314 -19.93 -16.02 5.06
C ASN A 314 -19.44 -15.33 3.79
N GLU A 315 -20.11 -14.26 3.32
CA GLU A 315 -19.75 -13.54 2.09
C GLU A 315 -20.13 -12.06 2.20
N VAL A 316 -19.22 -11.15 1.82
CA VAL A 316 -19.49 -9.71 1.80
C VAL A 316 -18.86 -9.04 0.58
N PHE A 317 -19.43 -7.90 0.19
CA PHE A 317 -18.97 -7.14 -0.96
C PHE A 317 -18.70 -5.68 -0.60
N TYR A 318 -17.63 -5.12 -1.18
CA TYR A 318 -17.29 -3.70 -1.08
C TYR A 318 -17.03 -3.12 -2.47
N VAL A 319 -17.19 -1.80 -2.61
CA VAL A 319 -16.68 -1.10 -3.79
C VAL A 319 -15.16 -1.01 -3.66
N ASP A 320 -14.43 -1.47 -4.65
CA ASP A 320 -12.96 -1.37 -4.67
C ASP A 320 -12.55 0.11 -4.75
N GLY A 321 -11.71 0.53 -3.81
CA GLY A 321 -11.16 1.88 -3.73
C GLY A 321 -10.12 2.17 -4.81
N TYR A 322 -9.57 1.13 -5.46
CA TYR A 322 -8.55 1.28 -6.50
C TYR A 322 -9.15 1.84 -7.80
N ASP A 323 -8.68 3.04 -8.15
CA ASP A 323 -8.98 3.70 -9.42
C ASP A 323 -7.68 3.82 -10.23
N PRO A 324 -7.50 3.01 -11.29
CA PRO A 324 -6.26 3.03 -12.07
C PRO A 324 -6.03 4.40 -12.73
N LYS A 325 -7.08 5.20 -13.01
CA LYS A 325 -6.97 6.50 -13.68
C LYS A 325 -6.40 7.61 -12.80
N LYS A 326 -6.74 7.60 -11.51
CA LYS A 326 -6.18 8.56 -10.54
C LYS A 326 -4.72 8.24 -10.20
N CYS A 327 -4.31 7.00 -10.42
CA CYS A 327 -3.02 6.49 -9.98
C CYS A 327 -1.98 6.38 -11.12
N CYS A 328 -2.39 6.23 -12.38
CA CYS A 328 -1.54 6.30 -13.57
C CYS A 328 -2.37 6.75 -14.80
N PRO A 329 -1.81 7.55 -15.72
CA PRO A 329 -2.53 7.91 -16.94
C PRO A 329 -2.56 6.70 -17.88
N LYS A 330 -3.77 6.30 -18.30
CA LYS A 330 -4.12 5.32 -19.37
C LYS A 330 -4.59 3.93 -18.90
N SER A 331 -5.85 3.82 -18.45
CA SER A 331 -6.77 2.76 -18.91
C SER A 331 -8.21 3.20 -18.61
N ASN A 332 -9.19 2.69 -19.37
CA ASN A 332 -10.60 3.11 -19.27
C ASN A 332 -11.40 2.30 -18.25
N GLU A 333 -10.74 1.61 -17.31
CA GLU A 333 -11.36 0.66 -16.39
C GLU A 333 -11.63 1.34 -15.04
N PHE A 334 -12.83 1.10 -14.52
CA PHE A 334 -13.48 1.81 -13.42
C PHE A 334 -13.77 0.81 -12.27
N PRO A 335 -14.34 1.21 -11.11
CA PRO A 335 -14.17 0.45 -9.87
C PRO A 335 -14.64 -0.99 -9.97
N ASN A 336 -13.80 -1.87 -9.44
CA ASN A 336 -14.06 -3.29 -9.27
C ASN A 336 -14.96 -3.51 -8.03
N VAL A 337 -15.41 -4.73 -7.84
CA VAL A 337 -16.02 -5.17 -6.58
C VAL A 337 -14.98 -5.97 -5.79
N ILE A 338 -14.87 -5.72 -4.49
CA ILE A 338 -14.14 -6.61 -3.59
C ILE A 338 -15.14 -7.64 -3.10
N TYR A 339 -14.84 -8.92 -3.32
CA TYR A 339 -15.57 -10.03 -2.70
C TYR A 339 -14.68 -10.62 -1.61
N CYS A 340 -15.27 -10.81 -0.44
CA CYS A 340 -14.63 -11.48 0.67
C CYS A 340 -15.48 -12.66 1.14
N ASP A 341 -14.82 -13.78 1.38
CA ASP A 341 -15.36 -14.95 2.08
C ASP A 341 -14.51 -15.25 3.34
N LYS A 342 -14.75 -16.40 3.98
CA LYS A 342 -13.99 -16.83 5.18
C LYS A 342 -12.49 -17.08 4.92
N THR A 343 -12.10 -17.20 3.66
CA THR A 343 -10.76 -17.60 3.24
C THR A 343 -9.95 -16.44 2.66
N LYS A 344 -10.59 -15.51 1.95
CA LYS A 344 -9.92 -14.35 1.37
C LYS A 344 -10.87 -13.22 0.94
N CYS A 345 -10.28 -12.04 0.77
CA CYS A 345 -10.77 -10.87 0.07
C CYS A 345 -10.02 -10.74 -1.25
N THR A 346 -10.72 -10.48 -2.36
CA THR A 346 -10.11 -10.30 -3.67
C THR A 346 -10.91 -9.29 -4.48
N SER A 347 -10.22 -8.49 -5.29
CA SER A 347 -10.85 -7.56 -6.23
C SER A 347 -11.24 -8.28 -7.53
N TYR A 348 -12.44 -8.00 -8.05
CA TYR A 348 -12.97 -8.58 -9.27
C TYR A 348 -13.52 -7.49 -10.18
N VAL A 349 -13.23 -7.61 -11.49
CA VAL A 349 -13.91 -6.79 -12.49
C VAL A 349 -15.40 -7.08 -12.41
N GLY A 350 -16.19 -6.05 -12.10
CA GLY A 350 -17.64 -6.18 -12.02
C GLY A 350 -18.21 -6.70 -13.33
N SER A 351 -19.26 -7.52 -13.25
CA SER A 351 -20.04 -7.91 -14.43
C SER A 351 -20.59 -6.67 -15.15
N THR A 352 -20.94 -6.80 -16.42
CA THR A 352 -21.55 -5.72 -17.22
C THR A 352 -22.88 -5.25 -16.65
N THR A 353 -23.60 -6.11 -15.92
CA THR A 353 -24.80 -5.77 -15.15
C THR A 353 -24.88 -6.68 -13.92
N ALA A 354 -24.65 -6.15 -12.73
CA ALA A 354 -24.72 -6.92 -11.48
C ALA A 354 -25.10 -6.03 -10.29
N ALA A 355 -25.77 -6.62 -9.30
CA ALA A 355 -26.03 -6.00 -8.02
C ALA A 355 -25.55 -6.89 -6.86
N TYR A 356 -24.99 -6.27 -5.84
CA TYR A 356 -24.54 -6.90 -4.60
C TYR A 356 -25.03 -6.11 -3.39
N ILE A 357 -25.13 -6.73 -2.22
CA ILE A 357 -25.38 -6.01 -0.97
C ILE A 357 -24.07 -5.33 -0.53
N ASN A 358 -24.09 -4.03 -0.24
CA ASN A 358 -22.88 -3.28 0.09
C ASN A 358 -22.54 -3.34 1.60
N ALA A 359 -21.51 -4.10 1.96
CA ALA A 359 -21.04 -4.19 3.33
C ALA A 359 -20.22 -2.98 3.80
N GLY A 360 -19.77 -2.12 2.89
CA GLY A 360 -18.95 -0.93 3.17
C GLY A 360 -19.74 0.29 3.65
N LYS A 361 -21.06 0.21 3.70
CA LYS A 361 -21.94 1.29 4.18
C LYS A 361 -23.04 0.73 5.07
N PRO A 362 -22.71 0.14 6.23
CA PRO A 362 -23.72 -0.31 7.19
C PRO A 362 -24.54 0.87 7.73
N ASP A 363 -25.71 0.59 8.26
CA ASP A 363 -26.53 1.54 8.99
C ASP A 363 -25.76 2.05 10.22
N ALA A 364 -25.84 3.37 10.48
CA ALA A 364 -25.12 3.98 11.59
C ALA A 364 -25.58 3.47 12.97
N SER A 365 -26.82 2.99 13.06
CA SER A 365 -27.41 2.46 14.30
C SER A 365 -27.29 0.94 14.45
N ASP A 366 -27.01 0.22 13.36
CA ASP A 366 -26.89 -1.25 13.34
C ASP A 366 -25.89 -1.70 12.26
N SER A 367 -24.73 -2.17 12.71
CA SER A 367 -23.64 -2.63 11.84
C SER A 367 -23.96 -3.91 11.06
N THR A 368 -25.04 -4.62 11.41
CA THR A 368 -25.51 -5.82 10.70
C THR A 368 -26.49 -5.52 9.58
N LYS A 369 -26.93 -4.26 9.48
CA LYS A 369 -27.91 -3.79 8.50
C LYS A 369 -27.22 -3.03 7.38
N PHE A 370 -27.43 -3.49 6.14
CA PHE A 370 -26.80 -2.90 4.96
C PHE A 370 -27.86 -2.23 4.06
N PRO A 371 -28.12 -0.92 4.18
CA PRO A 371 -29.17 -0.23 3.43
C PRO A 371 -28.84 0.01 1.95
N ASN A 372 -27.59 -0.24 1.55
CA ASN A 372 -27.07 0.09 0.23
C ASN A 372 -26.77 -1.16 -0.59
N VAL A 373 -26.77 -0.97 -1.91
CA VAL A 373 -26.34 -1.96 -2.89
C VAL A 373 -25.10 -1.45 -3.63
N ILE A 374 -24.33 -2.38 -4.19
CA ILE A 374 -23.30 -2.10 -5.18
C ILE A 374 -23.92 -2.38 -6.54
N GLN A 375 -23.95 -1.39 -7.43
CA GLN A 375 -24.44 -1.54 -8.79
C GLN A 375 -23.28 -1.52 -9.76
N CYS A 376 -23.13 -2.57 -10.55
CA CYS A 376 -22.12 -2.68 -11.59
C CYS A 376 -22.77 -2.56 -12.97
N THR A 377 -22.39 -1.55 -13.76
CA THR A 377 -22.86 -1.34 -15.13
C THR A 377 -21.67 -1.09 -16.06
N GLY A 378 -21.57 -1.85 -17.15
CA GLY A 378 -20.47 -1.73 -18.11
C GLY A 378 -19.09 -1.93 -17.47
N GLY A 379 -18.99 -2.83 -16.48
CA GLY A 379 -17.75 -3.10 -15.74
C GLY A 379 -17.38 -2.02 -14.71
N LYS A 380 -18.29 -1.10 -14.38
CA LYS A 380 -18.07 -0.07 -13.35
C LYS A 380 -19.00 -0.30 -12.18
N CYS A 381 -18.46 -0.52 -11.00
CA CYS A 381 -19.22 -0.68 -9.77
C CYS A 381 -19.27 0.63 -8.96
N ALA A 382 -20.43 0.96 -8.40
CA ALA A 382 -20.61 2.12 -7.54
C ALA A 382 -21.56 1.81 -6.39
N ASN A 383 -21.40 2.55 -5.30
CA ASN A 383 -22.35 2.53 -4.19
C ASN A 383 -23.65 3.22 -4.61
N ALA A 384 -24.78 2.56 -4.41
CA ALA A 384 -26.12 3.12 -4.60
C ALA A 384 -27.01 2.83 -3.38
N ALA A 385 -27.92 3.75 -3.07
CA ALA A 385 -28.93 3.50 -2.04
C ALA A 385 -29.85 2.36 -2.48
N GLY A 386 -30.18 1.44 -1.59
CA GLY A 386 -31.01 0.26 -1.88
C GLY A 386 -32.48 0.56 -2.22
N GLN A 387 -32.86 1.83 -2.38
CA GLN A 387 -34.24 2.29 -2.62
C GLN A 387 -35.25 1.73 -1.60
N ALA A 388 -34.85 1.60 -0.33
CA ALA A 388 -35.64 0.98 0.73
C ALA A 388 -37.01 1.65 1.02
N SER A 389 -37.20 2.89 0.56
CA SER A 389 -38.47 3.62 0.65
C SER A 389 -39.38 3.40 -0.56
N THR A 390 -38.88 2.80 -1.64
CA THR A 390 -39.65 2.55 -2.86
C THR A 390 -40.15 1.12 -2.86
N THR A 391 -41.44 0.95 -2.59
CA THR A 391 -42.10 -0.36 -2.69
C THR A 391 -42.00 -0.91 -4.11
N GLY A 392 -41.75 -2.21 -4.24
CA GLY A 392 -41.73 -2.96 -5.50
C GLY A 392 -40.37 -3.02 -6.17
N VAL A 393 -39.33 -2.33 -5.67
CA VAL A 393 -37.99 -2.36 -6.26
C VAL A 393 -37.21 -3.60 -5.83
N GLY A 394 -36.56 -4.24 -6.79
CA GLY A 394 -35.63 -5.34 -6.56
C GLY A 394 -34.41 -5.25 -7.48
N TYR A 395 -33.37 -6.00 -7.13
CA TYR A 395 -32.15 -6.14 -7.94
C TYR A 395 -31.86 -7.64 -8.11
N MET A 396 -31.45 -8.07 -9.30
CA MET A 396 -30.99 -9.44 -9.48
C MET A 396 -29.68 -9.65 -8.72
N ASP A 397 -29.64 -10.62 -7.81
CA ASP A 397 -28.44 -10.93 -7.03
C ASP A 397 -27.40 -11.59 -7.93
N ALA A 398 -26.25 -10.95 -8.08
CA ALA A 398 -25.14 -11.50 -8.86
C ALA A 398 -24.38 -12.61 -8.13
N THR A 399 -24.58 -12.76 -6.81
CA THR A 399 -23.94 -13.79 -5.98
C THR A 399 -24.66 -15.13 -6.12
N THR A 400 -25.99 -15.11 -5.96
CA THR A 400 -26.82 -16.31 -6.01
C THR A 400 -27.80 -16.21 -7.17
N THR A 401 -27.53 -16.94 -8.25
CA THR A 401 -28.39 -16.94 -9.44
C THR A 401 -29.83 -17.31 -9.07
N GLY A 402 -30.78 -16.47 -9.49
CA GLY A 402 -32.19 -16.64 -9.18
C GLY A 402 -32.63 -16.00 -7.86
N ASN A 403 -31.75 -15.40 -7.08
CA ASN A 403 -32.17 -14.57 -5.95
C ASN A 403 -32.44 -13.12 -6.39
N ILE A 404 -33.30 -12.45 -5.62
CA ILE A 404 -33.58 -11.02 -5.71
C ILE A 404 -33.13 -10.34 -4.43
N ILE A 405 -32.35 -9.27 -4.57
CA ILE A 405 -32.04 -8.35 -3.49
C ILE A 405 -33.21 -7.37 -3.38
N THR A 406 -33.80 -7.28 -2.19
CA THR A 406 -34.76 -6.24 -1.84
C THR A 406 -34.27 -5.53 -0.60
N CYS A 407 -34.58 -4.23 -0.48
CA CYS A 407 -34.14 -3.44 0.66
C CYS A 407 -35.34 -2.88 1.41
N ASP A 408 -35.24 -2.90 2.72
CA ASP A 408 -36.26 -2.42 3.65
C ASP A 408 -35.62 -1.46 4.65
N SER A 409 -36.33 -0.39 5.02
CA SER A 409 -35.77 0.66 5.87
C SER A 409 -35.52 0.18 7.30
N SER A 410 -36.18 -0.89 7.75
CA SER A 410 -35.98 -1.46 9.08
C SER A 410 -34.91 -2.54 9.11
N THR A 411 -34.82 -3.37 8.07
CA THR A 411 -33.93 -4.55 8.07
C THR A 411 -32.78 -4.51 7.06
N GLY A 412 -32.67 -3.44 6.25
CA GLY A 412 -31.64 -3.31 5.22
C GLY A 412 -31.92 -4.14 3.99
N CYS A 413 -30.90 -4.31 3.15
CA CYS A 413 -30.95 -5.13 1.94
C CYS A 413 -30.76 -6.61 2.28
N LYS A 414 -31.55 -7.47 1.64
CA LYS A 414 -31.54 -8.92 1.79
C LYS A 414 -31.69 -9.61 0.45
N SER A 415 -30.90 -10.66 0.24
CA SER A 415 -31.04 -11.56 -0.90
C SER A 415 -31.92 -12.73 -0.51
N ALA A 416 -32.92 -13.03 -1.34
CA ALA A 416 -33.80 -14.18 -1.16
C ALA A 416 -34.13 -14.82 -2.50
N ALA A 417 -34.43 -16.12 -2.51
CA ALA A 417 -34.91 -16.81 -3.70
C ALA A 417 -36.12 -16.09 -4.29
N ASN A 418 -36.17 -15.94 -5.62
CA ASN A 418 -37.22 -15.18 -6.31
C ASN A 418 -38.64 -15.68 -6.01
N GLY A 419 -38.82 -16.94 -5.61
CA GLY A 419 -40.10 -17.50 -5.19
C GLY A 419 -41.11 -17.69 -6.34
N ALA A 420 -40.68 -17.63 -7.60
CA ALA A 420 -41.49 -17.97 -8.76
C ALA A 420 -41.86 -19.45 -8.73
N ALA A 421 -43.09 -19.76 -9.12
CA ALA A 421 -43.62 -21.11 -9.14
C ALA A 421 -44.23 -21.43 -10.50
N LYS A 422 -44.62 -22.70 -10.70
CA LYS A 422 -45.34 -23.10 -11.92
C LYS A 422 -46.61 -22.26 -12.04
N ASN A 423 -46.75 -21.54 -13.15
CA ASN A 423 -47.86 -20.62 -13.44
C ASN A 423 -47.99 -19.43 -12.48
N LYS A 424 -46.93 -19.05 -11.77
CA LYS A 424 -46.91 -17.85 -10.93
C LYS A 424 -45.57 -17.15 -11.09
N ASN A 425 -45.55 -16.16 -11.96
CA ASN A 425 -44.38 -15.32 -12.16
C ASN A 425 -44.22 -14.36 -10.98
N LYS A 426 -43.01 -13.81 -10.84
CA LYS A 426 -42.71 -12.78 -9.86
C LYS A 426 -42.15 -11.57 -10.59
N PHE A 427 -42.60 -10.39 -10.18
CA PHE A 427 -42.27 -9.13 -10.84
C PHE A 427 -41.81 -8.09 -9.82
N TYR A 428 -40.77 -7.38 -10.19
CA TYR A 428 -40.16 -6.29 -9.43
C TYR A 428 -39.79 -5.16 -10.38
N ILE A 429 -39.85 -3.93 -9.91
CA ILE A 429 -39.25 -2.79 -10.61
C ILE A 429 -37.73 -3.00 -10.56
N ASP A 430 -37.07 -3.01 -11.72
CA ASP A 430 -35.63 -3.24 -11.78
C ASP A 430 -34.87 -2.00 -11.28
N GLY A 431 -34.31 -2.11 -10.08
CA GLY A 431 -33.52 -1.04 -9.47
C GLY A 431 -32.19 -0.74 -10.19
N MET A 432 -31.75 -1.59 -11.11
CA MET A 432 -30.59 -1.31 -11.99
C MET A 432 -30.94 -0.39 -13.17
N SER A 433 -32.23 -0.18 -13.45
CA SER A 433 -32.70 0.53 -14.65
C SER A 433 -32.93 2.04 -14.46
N GLY A 434 -32.70 2.55 -13.27
CA GLY A 434 -32.89 3.95 -12.89
C GLY A 434 -32.03 4.33 -11.69
N THR A 435 -32.00 5.62 -11.36
CA THR A 435 -31.28 6.17 -10.21
C THR A 435 -32.19 6.44 -9.01
N SER A 436 -33.49 6.31 -9.20
CA SER A 436 -34.58 6.59 -8.26
C SER A 436 -35.77 5.65 -8.51
N GLY A 437 -36.65 5.48 -7.54
CA GLY A 437 -37.86 4.67 -7.70
C GLY A 437 -38.83 5.13 -8.81
N THR A 438 -38.61 6.30 -9.42
CA THR A 438 -39.51 6.92 -10.41
C THR A 438 -38.93 7.03 -11.81
N ASP A 439 -37.65 6.71 -12.03
CA ASP A 439 -36.99 6.68 -13.35
C ASP A 439 -36.58 5.26 -13.80
N CYS A 440 -36.87 4.23 -13.00
CA CYS A 440 -36.72 2.84 -13.41
C CYS A 440 -37.62 2.52 -14.60
N LYS A 441 -37.04 2.03 -15.68
CA LYS A 441 -37.77 1.73 -16.93
C LYS A 441 -37.97 0.26 -17.22
N LYS A 442 -37.42 -0.60 -16.36
CA LYS A 442 -37.43 -2.05 -16.55
C LYS A 442 -38.11 -2.75 -15.39
N VAL A 443 -38.60 -3.95 -15.69
CA VAL A 443 -39.19 -4.88 -14.73
C VAL A 443 -38.35 -6.15 -14.74
N ILE A 444 -37.99 -6.62 -13.54
CA ILE A 444 -37.44 -7.96 -13.36
C ILE A 444 -38.60 -8.93 -13.39
N VAL A 445 -38.58 -9.88 -14.32
CA VAL A 445 -39.54 -10.98 -14.42
C VAL A 445 -38.83 -12.26 -14.03
N CYS A 446 -39.34 -12.96 -13.03
CA CYS A 446 -38.84 -14.26 -12.61
C CYS A 446 -39.86 -15.36 -12.91
N VAL A 447 -39.41 -16.34 -13.68
CA VAL A 447 -40.17 -17.53 -14.10
C VAL A 447 -39.45 -18.76 -13.56
N LYS A 448 -40.20 -19.73 -13.02
CA LYS A 448 -39.62 -20.90 -12.32
C LYS A 448 -38.51 -21.61 -13.10
N ASP A 449 -38.75 -21.89 -14.38
CA ASP A 449 -37.86 -22.71 -15.20
C ASP A 449 -36.82 -21.87 -15.98
N SER A 450 -37.05 -20.56 -16.13
CA SER A 450 -36.18 -19.66 -16.91
C SER A 450 -35.34 -18.71 -16.04
N GLY A 451 -35.57 -18.69 -14.72
CA GLY A 451 -34.92 -17.76 -13.81
C GLY A 451 -35.47 -16.34 -13.92
N CYS A 452 -34.65 -15.36 -13.57
CA CYS A 452 -35.03 -13.95 -13.60
C CYS A 452 -34.38 -13.23 -14.80
N SER A 453 -35.09 -12.27 -15.37
CA SER A 453 -34.60 -11.43 -16.47
C SER A 453 -35.10 -10.00 -16.32
N SER A 454 -34.28 -9.02 -16.69
CA SER A 454 -34.68 -7.61 -16.75
C SER A 454 -35.17 -7.26 -18.16
N LEU A 455 -36.44 -6.85 -18.25
CA LEU A 455 -37.13 -6.52 -19.50
C LEU A 455 -37.61 -5.08 -19.45
N ASP A 456 -37.78 -4.44 -20.61
CA ASP A 456 -38.44 -3.13 -20.67
C ASP A 456 -39.84 -3.25 -20.06
N GLY A 457 -40.16 -2.38 -19.09
CA GLY A 457 -41.43 -2.42 -18.39
C GLY A 457 -42.60 -1.96 -19.26
N THR A 458 -42.32 -1.25 -20.34
CA THR A 458 -43.27 -1.03 -21.42
C THR A 458 -42.50 -1.18 -22.72
N ALA A 459 -43.07 -1.90 -23.68
CA ALA A 459 -42.41 -2.12 -24.97
C ALA A 459 -42.02 -0.76 -25.60
N THR A 460 -40.79 -0.67 -26.11
CA THR A 460 -40.29 0.56 -26.73
C THR A 460 -41.24 1.02 -27.86
N GLY A 461 -41.76 2.24 -27.76
CA GLY A 461 -42.69 2.82 -28.74
C GLY A 461 -44.17 2.45 -28.53
N SER A 462 -44.50 1.71 -27.46
CA SER A 462 -45.88 1.46 -27.07
C SER A 462 -46.60 2.77 -26.73
N THR A 463 -47.88 2.87 -27.11
CA THR A 463 -48.80 3.94 -26.69
C THR A 463 -49.73 3.52 -25.56
N VAL A 464 -49.55 2.30 -25.04
CA VAL A 464 -50.35 1.72 -23.96
C VAL A 464 -49.48 1.35 -22.77
N ASP A 465 -49.97 1.68 -21.58
CA ASP A 465 -49.31 1.37 -20.32
C ASP A 465 -49.29 -0.15 -20.09
N SER A 466 -48.37 -0.63 -19.26
CA SER A 466 -48.18 -2.04 -18.96
C SER A 466 -48.26 -2.26 -17.45
N TYR A 467 -48.96 -3.32 -17.04
CA TYR A 467 -49.29 -3.58 -15.64
C TYR A 467 -48.79 -4.95 -15.20
N TYR A 468 -48.19 -5.02 -14.01
CA TYR A 468 -47.62 -6.26 -13.46
C TYR A 468 -48.01 -6.46 -12.00
N VAL A 469 -47.99 -7.71 -11.51
CA VAL A 469 -48.16 -8.01 -10.09
C VAL A 469 -47.02 -7.39 -9.28
N ASN A 470 -47.28 -6.65 -8.20
CA ASN A 470 -46.20 -6.26 -7.29
C ASN A 470 -45.87 -7.43 -6.35
N SER A 471 -44.73 -8.09 -6.57
CA SER A 471 -44.37 -9.27 -5.77
C SER A 471 -43.84 -8.96 -4.37
N GLN A 472 -43.59 -7.69 -4.06
CA GLN A 472 -43.14 -7.25 -2.74
C GLN A 472 -44.29 -6.73 -1.87
N ASN A 473 -45.35 -6.18 -2.48
CA ASN A 473 -46.51 -5.66 -1.76
C ASN A 473 -47.81 -6.06 -2.47
N ALA A 474 -48.55 -6.98 -1.84
CA ALA A 474 -49.81 -7.49 -2.36
C ALA A 474 -50.88 -6.41 -2.56
N ALA A 475 -50.86 -5.31 -1.79
CA ALA A 475 -51.82 -4.21 -1.92
C ALA A 475 -51.59 -3.31 -3.15
N ASN A 476 -50.52 -3.57 -3.90
CA ASN A 476 -50.08 -2.77 -5.03
C ASN A 476 -49.94 -3.61 -6.32
N TYR A 477 -49.89 -2.91 -7.44
CA TYR A 477 -49.45 -3.40 -8.74
C TYR A 477 -48.29 -2.51 -9.23
N ILE A 478 -47.56 -2.97 -10.24
CA ILE A 478 -46.55 -2.17 -10.92
C ILE A 478 -47.19 -1.58 -12.17
N ASP A 479 -47.10 -0.26 -12.32
CA ASP A 479 -47.59 0.51 -13.47
C ASP A 479 -46.39 1.09 -14.22
N CYS A 480 -46.20 0.66 -15.46
CA CYS A 480 -45.17 1.15 -16.37
C CYS A 480 -45.81 1.96 -17.50
N VAL A 481 -45.45 3.24 -17.59
CA VAL A 481 -46.12 4.20 -18.46
C VAL A 481 -45.53 4.20 -19.87
N SER A 482 -46.38 4.10 -20.88
CA SER A 482 -46.07 4.04 -22.32
C SER A 482 -45.12 5.11 -22.86
N ASN A 483 -45.22 6.35 -22.37
CA ASN A 483 -44.49 7.48 -22.94
C ASN A 483 -43.02 7.57 -22.52
N ASN A 484 -42.70 7.25 -21.27
CA ASN A 484 -41.35 7.38 -20.72
C ASN A 484 -40.76 6.05 -20.21
N GLY A 485 -41.56 4.99 -20.23
CA GLY A 485 -41.25 3.65 -19.72
C GLY A 485 -41.17 3.57 -18.21
N ALA A 486 -41.46 4.65 -17.47
CA ALA A 486 -41.25 4.70 -16.04
C ALA A 486 -42.20 3.76 -15.30
N CYS A 487 -41.64 2.88 -14.49
CA CYS A 487 -42.34 1.89 -13.69
C CYS A 487 -42.46 2.36 -12.24
N THR A 488 -43.66 2.31 -11.68
CA THR A 488 -43.95 2.71 -10.30
C THR A 488 -44.87 1.72 -9.62
N SER A 489 -44.76 1.60 -8.29
CA SER A 489 -45.67 0.79 -7.49
C SER A 489 -46.90 1.61 -7.09
N LYS A 490 -48.09 1.18 -7.50
CA LYS A 490 -49.36 1.87 -7.24
C LYS A 490 -50.31 0.98 -6.46
N ALA A 491 -51.01 1.56 -5.49
CA ALA A 491 -52.07 0.85 -4.77
C ALA A 491 -53.23 0.53 -5.72
N HIS A 492 -53.73 -0.70 -5.69
CA HIS A 492 -54.89 -1.07 -6.53
C HIS A 492 -56.23 -0.56 -5.97
N SER A 493 -56.27 -0.16 -4.69
CA SER A 493 -57.48 0.31 -3.97
C SER A 493 -58.70 -0.64 -4.02
N ALA A 494 -58.56 -1.83 -4.60
CA ALA A 494 -59.59 -2.85 -4.65
C ALA A 494 -60.06 -3.24 -3.24
N SER A 495 -61.34 -2.96 -2.97
CA SER A 495 -62.03 -3.36 -1.74
C SER A 495 -62.80 -4.67 -2.00
N THR A 496 -64.10 -4.61 -2.27
CA THR A 496 -64.93 -5.80 -2.55
C THR A 496 -65.00 -6.17 -4.03
N THR A 497 -64.84 -5.20 -4.93
CA THR A 497 -64.88 -5.44 -6.38
C THR A 497 -63.45 -5.46 -6.94
N PRO A 498 -63.03 -6.53 -7.62
CA PRO A 498 -61.70 -6.62 -8.19
C PRO A 498 -61.54 -5.68 -9.39
N VAL A 499 -60.32 -5.17 -9.57
CA VAL A 499 -59.90 -4.37 -10.73
C VAL A 499 -59.08 -5.25 -11.66
N PHE A 500 -59.21 -5.05 -12.96
CA PHE A 500 -58.52 -5.84 -13.99
C PHE A 500 -57.68 -4.95 -14.89
N PHE A 501 -56.50 -5.45 -15.26
CA PHE A 501 -55.60 -4.84 -16.24
C PHE A 501 -55.14 -5.90 -17.23
N VAL A 502 -54.72 -5.50 -18.43
CA VAL A 502 -54.00 -6.39 -19.33
C VAL A 502 -52.61 -6.62 -18.75
N ASP A 503 -52.19 -7.88 -18.70
CA ASP A 503 -50.88 -8.23 -18.16
C ASP A 503 -49.75 -7.73 -19.09
N GLY A 504 -48.78 -7.02 -18.51
CA GLY A 504 -47.68 -6.40 -19.25
C GLY A 504 -46.58 -7.38 -19.69
N TYR A 505 -46.60 -8.62 -19.23
CA TYR A 505 -45.64 -9.66 -19.61
C TYR A 505 -46.25 -10.64 -20.62
N ASP A 506 -47.51 -11.03 -20.42
CA ASP A 506 -48.24 -11.94 -21.28
C ASP A 506 -49.63 -11.38 -21.61
N ALA A 507 -49.75 -10.71 -22.76
CA ALA A 507 -50.99 -10.07 -23.18
C ALA A 507 -52.18 -11.04 -23.37
N SER A 508 -51.98 -12.36 -23.35
CA SER A 508 -53.07 -13.34 -23.31
C SER A 508 -53.74 -13.47 -21.93
N LYS A 509 -53.12 -12.91 -20.90
CA LYS A 509 -53.58 -12.92 -19.51
C LYS A 509 -54.06 -11.54 -19.07
N VAL A 510 -54.78 -11.54 -17.95
CA VAL A 510 -55.19 -10.35 -17.22
C VAL A 510 -54.60 -10.36 -15.81
N LEU A 511 -54.23 -9.18 -15.33
CA LEU A 511 -53.91 -8.93 -13.94
C LEU A 511 -55.20 -8.65 -13.17
N LYS A 512 -55.59 -9.55 -12.25
CA LYS A 512 -56.74 -9.36 -11.37
C LYS A 512 -56.26 -8.91 -10.00
N CYS A 513 -56.66 -7.72 -9.56
CA CYS A 513 -56.36 -7.17 -8.24
C CYS A 513 -57.60 -7.14 -7.35
N SER A 514 -57.54 -7.74 -6.16
CA SER A 514 -58.61 -7.75 -5.14
C SER A 514 -58.07 -7.30 -3.78
N SER A 515 -58.89 -7.31 -2.73
CA SER A 515 -58.43 -7.06 -1.35
C SER A 515 -57.35 -8.03 -0.85
N THR A 516 -57.21 -9.19 -1.49
CA THR A 516 -56.15 -10.17 -1.17
C THR A 516 -54.88 -9.97 -2.01
N GLY A 517 -54.91 -9.02 -2.95
CA GLY A 517 -53.80 -8.62 -3.81
C GLY A 517 -54.01 -8.94 -5.29
N CYS A 518 -52.93 -8.80 -6.06
CA CYS A 518 -52.95 -9.00 -7.51
C CYS A 518 -52.41 -10.38 -7.93
N GLU A 519 -53.04 -11.00 -8.92
CA GLU A 519 -52.59 -12.26 -9.53
C GLU A 519 -52.84 -12.27 -11.04
N GLU A 520 -51.97 -12.97 -11.77
CA GLU A 520 -52.16 -13.28 -13.19
C GLU A 520 -53.31 -14.30 -13.35
N LYS A 521 -54.21 -14.06 -14.30
CA LYS A 521 -55.30 -14.96 -14.69
C LYS A 521 -55.35 -15.12 -16.20
N GLU A 522 -55.57 -16.37 -16.63
CA GLU A 522 -55.94 -16.64 -18.02
C GLU A 522 -57.24 -15.91 -18.37
N GLY A 523 -57.30 -15.36 -19.58
CA GLY A 523 -58.55 -14.82 -20.12
C GLY A 523 -59.63 -15.89 -20.19
N ALA A 524 -60.89 -15.50 -19.95
CA ALA A 524 -62.02 -16.42 -20.11
C ALA A 524 -62.21 -16.78 -21.59
N THR A 525 -62.08 -18.06 -21.92
CA THR A 525 -62.29 -18.57 -23.30
C THR A 525 -63.74 -18.96 -23.59
N THR A 526 -64.63 -18.85 -22.59
CA THR A 526 -66.05 -19.16 -22.71
C THR A 526 -66.79 -18.05 -23.47
N ALA A 527 -67.54 -18.41 -24.50
CA ALA A 527 -68.39 -17.48 -25.24
C ALA A 527 -69.40 -16.77 -24.31
N GLY A 528 -69.51 -15.44 -24.42
CA GLY A 528 -70.40 -14.61 -23.60
C GLY A 528 -69.71 -13.69 -22.58
N TYR A 529 -68.39 -13.80 -22.42
CA TYR A 529 -67.57 -12.85 -21.65
C TYR A 529 -66.96 -11.79 -22.59
N GLY A 530 -66.86 -10.54 -22.13
CA GLY A 530 -66.27 -9.44 -22.89
C GLY A 530 -64.74 -9.47 -22.88
N TYR A 531 -64.13 -9.14 -24.01
CA TYR A 531 -62.68 -8.91 -24.12
C TYR A 531 -62.33 -7.53 -23.56
N ILE A 532 -61.31 -7.47 -22.68
CA ILE A 532 -60.65 -6.19 -22.39
C ILE A 532 -59.72 -5.91 -23.56
N ASP A 533 -60.20 -5.16 -24.53
CA ASP A 533 -59.34 -4.64 -25.61
C ASP A 533 -58.54 -3.45 -25.04
N ALA A 534 -57.21 -3.54 -25.08
CA ALA A 534 -56.30 -2.48 -24.66
C ALA A 534 -56.32 -1.27 -25.62
N ALA A 535 -57.09 -1.31 -26.70
CA ALA A 535 -57.26 -0.20 -27.62
C ALA A 535 -58.05 0.94 -26.96
N THR A 536 -57.31 1.90 -26.43
CA THR A 536 -57.69 3.27 -26.05
C THR A 536 -58.24 3.49 -24.63
N THR A 537 -57.69 4.55 -24.04
CA THR A 537 -57.87 5.02 -22.68
C THR A 537 -59.32 5.10 -22.23
N THR A 538 -59.60 4.46 -21.09
CA THR A 538 -60.82 4.57 -20.27
C THR A 538 -61.99 3.66 -20.66
N LEU A 539 -61.86 2.36 -20.37
CA LEU A 539 -63.03 1.54 -20.03
C LEU A 539 -62.93 1.13 -18.55
N ARG A 540 -63.75 1.75 -17.69
CA ARG A 540 -64.09 1.18 -16.38
C ARG A 540 -65.26 0.25 -16.62
N LEU A 541 -65.04 -1.06 -16.52
CA LEU A 541 -66.11 -2.05 -16.39
C LEU A 541 -66.72 -1.98 -14.99
#